data_AF-A0AAD7EE55-F1
#
_entry.id   AF-A0AAD7EE55-F1
#
_cell.length_a   1.000
_cell.length_b   1.000
_cell.length_c   1.000
_cell.angle_alpha   90.00
_cell.angle_beta   90.00
_cell.angle_gamma   90.00
#
_symmetry.space_group_name_H-M   'P 1'
#
loop_
_entity.id
_entity.type
_entity.pdbx_description
1 polymer ?
#
loop_
_entity_poly.entity_id
_entity_poly.type
_entity_poly.pdbx_seq_one_letter_code
_entity_poly.pdbx_strand_id
1 'polypeptide(L)'
;EVSGTTEKPPAGFLFLCPQKDFKTSPSTYSWPDCPAYWSFDPSGVDRLTVKEAIQLGYPAFQLKTTLYGPSWDAGIYEGLRKFHRAIGFDPDTQDLALHLGHPLFELSAEAD
;
A
#
# COMPACT_ATOMS: atom_id res chain seq x y z
N GLU A 1 -5.59 6.41 38.49
CA GLU A 1 -6.22 6.41 37.16
C GLU A 1 -5.34 7.21 36.21
N VAL A 2 -4.87 6.62 35.11
CA VAL A 2 -4.11 7.36 34.09
C VAL A 2 -5.08 7.61 32.93
N SER A 3 -5.59 8.83 32.84
CA SER A 3 -6.36 9.29 31.68
C SER A 3 -5.41 9.39 30.49
N GLY A 4 -5.40 8.37 29.64
CA GLY A 4 -4.78 8.45 28.32
C GLY A 4 -5.69 9.25 27.40
N THR A 5 -5.41 10.54 27.23
CA THR A 5 -5.92 11.30 26.09
C THR A 5 -5.37 10.66 24.83
N THR A 6 -6.21 10.01 24.03
CA THR A 6 -5.85 9.54 22.68
C THR A 6 -5.71 10.75 21.77
N GLU A 7 -4.60 11.46 21.91
CA GLU A 7 -4.20 12.54 21.04
C GLU A 7 -3.84 11.93 19.68
N LYS A 8 -4.48 12.45 18.62
CA LYS A 8 -4.22 12.00 17.25
C LYS A 8 -2.75 12.34 16.92
N PRO A 9 -1.99 11.42 16.30
CA PRO A 9 -0.62 11.73 15.90
C PRO A 9 -0.62 12.96 14.97
N PRO A 10 0.46 13.74 14.93
CA PRO A 10 0.60 14.84 14.00
C PRO A 10 0.42 14.36 12.54
N ALA A 11 0.17 15.28 11.61
CA ALA A 11 0.07 14.90 10.20
C ALA A 11 1.42 14.32 9.72
N GLY A 12 1.37 13.18 9.04
CA GLY A 12 2.54 12.52 8.49
C GLY A 12 2.18 11.62 7.31
N PHE A 13 3.21 11.24 6.57
CA PHE A 13 3.12 10.46 5.34
C PHE A 13 3.66 9.05 5.58
N LEU A 14 2.91 8.05 5.13
CA LEU A 14 3.35 6.65 5.14
C LEU A 14 3.97 6.33 3.78
N PHE A 15 5.25 5.97 3.78
CA PHE A 15 5.97 5.56 2.58
C PHE A 15 6.09 4.04 2.52
N LEU A 16 5.82 3.48 1.35
CA LEU A 16 6.04 2.08 1.03
C LEU A 16 7.38 1.96 0.29
N CYS A 17 8.32 1.17 0.80
CA CYS A 17 9.59 0.99 0.10
C CYS A 17 9.39 0.10 -1.13
N PRO A 18 9.93 0.50 -2.31
CA PRO A 18 9.98 -0.36 -3.47
C PRO A 18 10.75 -1.65 -3.13
N GLN A 19 10.16 -2.80 -3.43
CA GLN A 19 10.86 -4.08 -3.29
C GLN A 19 11.90 -4.21 -4.39
N LYS A 20 13.17 -4.40 -4.00
CA LYS A 20 14.28 -4.51 -4.94
C LYS A 20 14.48 -5.95 -5.45
N ASP A 21 14.03 -6.94 -4.68
CA ASP A 21 14.33 -8.35 -4.93
C ASP A 21 13.06 -9.18 -5.12
N PHE A 22 12.40 -8.98 -6.25
CA PHE A 22 11.27 -9.82 -6.66
C PHE A 22 11.75 -11.21 -7.09
N LYS A 23 11.40 -12.25 -6.32
CA LYS A 23 11.56 -13.65 -6.74
C LYS A 23 10.19 -14.26 -6.99
N THR A 24 9.89 -14.54 -8.26
CA THR A 24 8.65 -15.21 -8.68
C THR A 24 8.84 -16.73 -8.67
N SER A 25 7.95 -17.47 -7.99
CA SER A 25 7.90 -18.94 -7.99
C SER A 25 6.47 -19.43 -8.29
N PRO A 26 6.26 -20.52 -9.06
CA PRO A 26 4.96 -20.81 -9.68
C PRO A 26 3.78 -21.14 -8.75
N SER A 27 4.00 -21.46 -7.46
CA SER A 27 2.98 -22.14 -6.66
C SER A 27 2.42 -21.35 -5.48
N THR A 28 3.08 -20.35 -4.92
CA THR A 28 2.50 -19.43 -3.92
C THR A 28 3.42 -18.22 -3.78
N TYR A 29 2.84 -17.02 -3.84
CA TYR A 29 3.57 -15.76 -3.73
C TYR A 29 3.23 -15.14 -2.37
N SER A 30 4.17 -15.24 -1.43
CA SER A 30 4.18 -14.32 -0.30
C SER A 30 5.23 -13.28 -0.59
N TRP A 31 4.84 -12.02 -0.61
CA TRP A 31 5.81 -10.94 -0.62
C TRP A 31 6.61 -11.00 0.69
N PRO A 32 7.94 -10.74 0.66
CA PRO A 32 8.63 -10.39 1.89
C PRO A 32 7.96 -9.14 2.48
N ASP A 33 8.04 -8.96 3.80
CA ASP A 33 7.50 -7.78 4.48
C ASP A 33 7.94 -6.52 3.69
N CYS A 34 6.98 -5.80 3.10
CA CYS A 34 7.29 -4.54 2.44
C CYS A 34 7.59 -3.53 3.54
N PRO A 35 8.85 -3.08 3.70
CA PRO A 35 9.16 -2.17 4.78
C PRO A 35 8.46 -0.85 4.48
N ALA A 36 7.70 -0.39 5.46
CA ALA A 36 7.07 0.91 5.44
C ALA A 36 7.68 1.78 6.54
N TYR A 37 7.71 3.08 6.31
CA TYR A 37 8.18 4.03 7.30
C TYR A 37 7.32 5.29 7.27
N TRP A 38 7.29 5.99 8.39
CA TRP A 38 6.64 7.28 8.52
C TRP A 38 7.63 8.40 8.25
N SER A 39 7.17 9.50 7.66
CA SER A 39 7.93 10.74 7.53
C SER A 39 7.01 11.94 7.72
N PHE A 40 7.55 13.05 8.24
CA PHE A 40 6.87 14.33 8.20
C PHE A 40 7.08 15.07 6.89
N ASP A 41 8.13 14.70 6.15
CA ASP A 41 8.46 15.28 4.86
C ASP A 41 7.64 14.60 3.75
N PRO A 42 6.88 15.35 2.93
CA PRO A 42 6.13 14.81 1.81
C PRO A 42 7.01 14.17 0.73
N SER A 43 8.34 14.38 0.75
CA SER A 43 9.27 13.67 -0.15
C SER A 43 9.78 12.34 0.41
N GLY A 44 9.59 12.09 1.71
CA GLY A 44 10.00 10.85 2.37
C GLY A 44 11.50 10.72 2.63
N VAL A 45 12.27 11.80 2.47
CA VAL A 45 13.73 11.80 2.73
C VAL A 45 14.00 11.64 4.22
N ASP A 46 13.28 12.38 5.06
CA ASP A 46 13.45 12.36 6.52
C ASP A 46 12.63 11.24 7.17
N ARG A 47 13.20 10.03 7.18
CA ARG A 47 12.53 8.84 7.72
C ARG A 47 12.53 8.82 9.24
N LEU A 48 11.35 8.62 9.84
CA LEU A 48 11.23 8.30 11.26
C LEU A 48 11.68 6.86 11.50
N THR A 49 12.43 6.66 12.58
CA THR A 49 12.65 5.33 13.13
C THR A 49 11.34 4.75 13.66
N VAL A 50 11.25 3.42 13.75
CA VAL A 50 10.10 2.72 14.34
C VAL A 50 9.81 3.22 15.76
N LYS A 51 10.86 3.48 16.54
CA LYS A 51 10.73 3.97 17.91
C LYS A 51 10.13 5.37 17.96
N GLU A 52 10.62 6.29 17.14
CA GLU A 52 10.09 7.66 17.06
C GLU A 52 8.62 7.65 16.61
N ALA A 53 8.29 6.86 15.58
CA ALA A 53 6.92 6.73 15.09
C ALA A 53 5.96 6.25 16.20
N ILE A 54 6.34 5.20 16.95
CA ILE A 54 5.55 4.69 18.07
C ILE A 54 5.40 5.72 19.19
N GLN A 55 6.48 6.43 19.54
CA GLN A 55 6.44 7.48 20.58
C GLN A 55 5.54 8.65 20.19
N LEU A 56 5.43 8.94 18.90
CA LEU A 56 4.55 9.98 18.35
C LEU A 56 3.11 9.50 18.15
N GLY A 57 2.80 8.24 18.49
CA GLY A 57 1.45 7.66 18.38
C GLY A 57 1.10 7.16 16.98
N TYR A 58 2.07 7.03 16.07
CA TYR A 58 1.82 6.43 14.77
C TYR A 58 1.65 4.90 14.88
N PRO A 59 0.71 4.32 14.13
CA PRO A 59 0.56 2.87 14.06
C PRO A 59 1.76 2.21 13.39
N ALA A 60 2.11 1.02 13.87
CA ALA A 60 3.02 0.12 13.17
C ALA A 60 2.25 -0.59 12.04
N PHE A 61 2.83 -0.62 10.83
CA PHE A 61 2.24 -1.30 9.69
C PHE A 61 3.07 -2.50 9.31
N GLN A 62 2.38 -3.60 9.05
CA GLN A 62 2.91 -4.73 8.30
C GLN A 62 2.08 -4.84 7.02
N LEU A 63 2.70 -4.56 5.87
CA LEU A 63 2.04 -4.77 4.60
C LEU A 63 2.19 -6.24 4.20
N LYS A 64 1.05 -6.87 3.99
CA LYS A 64 0.98 -8.20 3.37
C LYS A 64 0.35 -8.06 2.01
N THR A 65 1.16 -8.23 0.96
CA THR A 65 0.65 -8.28 -0.41
C THR A 65 0.42 -9.73 -0.80
N THR A 66 -0.77 -10.03 -1.32
CA THR A 66 -1.09 -11.34 -1.91
C THR A 66 -1.36 -11.11 -3.39
N LEU A 67 -0.56 -11.76 -4.25
CA LEU A 67 -0.81 -11.74 -5.69
C LEU A 67 -1.77 -12.87 -6.05
N TYR A 68 -2.94 -12.49 -6.54
CA TYR A 68 -3.82 -13.41 -7.24
C TYR A 68 -3.46 -13.38 -8.73
N GLY A 69 -3.45 -14.55 -9.36
CA GLY A 69 -3.20 -14.65 -10.80
C GLY A 69 -1.74 -14.62 -11.25
N PRO A 70 -0.81 -15.32 -10.59
CA PRO A 70 0.57 -15.41 -11.09
C PRO A 70 0.71 -16.10 -12.45
N SER A 71 -0.32 -16.84 -12.85
CA SER A 71 -0.44 -17.49 -14.16
C SER A 71 -1.43 -16.78 -15.09
N TRP A 72 -1.91 -15.58 -14.73
CA TRP A 72 -2.85 -14.86 -15.57
C TRP A 72 -2.17 -14.31 -16.80
N ASP A 73 -2.67 -14.72 -17.96
CA ASP A 73 -2.28 -14.14 -19.23
C ASP A 73 -3.09 -12.87 -19.55
N ALA A 74 -2.74 -12.21 -20.65
CA ALA A 74 -3.42 -11.01 -21.11
C ALA A 74 -4.94 -11.23 -21.33
N GLY A 75 -5.36 -12.45 -21.69
CA GLY A 75 -6.76 -12.78 -21.91
C GLY A 75 -7.59 -12.69 -20.64
N ILE A 76 -7.03 -13.10 -19.50
CA ILE A 76 -7.70 -13.00 -18.19
C ILE A 76 -7.84 -11.53 -17.77
N TYR A 77 -6.80 -10.71 -17.94
CA TYR A 77 -6.88 -9.27 -17.63
C TYR A 77 -7.90 -8.54 -18.51
N GLU A 78 -7.97 -8.87 -19.80
CA GLU A 78 -9.01 -8.35 -20.70
C GLU A 78 -10.42 -8.79 -20.29
N GLY A 79 -10.57 -10.05 -19.84
CA GLY A 79 -11.81 -10.56 -19.28
C GLY A 79 -12.28 -9.74 -18.07
N LEU A 80 -11.36 -9.45 -17.14
CA LEU A 80 -11.64 -8.62 -15.97
C LEU A 80 -12.01 -7.18 -16.34
N ARG A 81 -11.29 -6.57 -17.30
CA ARG A 81 -11.63 -5.24 -17.83
C ARG A 81 -13.06 -5.19 -18.36
N LYS A 82 -13.46 -6.19 -19.15
CA LYS A 82 -14.84 -6.29 -19.68
C LYS A 82 -15.86 -6.51 -18.57
N PHE A 83 -15.54 -7.35 -17.59
CA PHE A 83 -16.39 -7.59 -16.43
C PHE A 83 -16.63 -6.30 -15.65
N HIS A 84 -15.59 -5.54 -15.30
CA HIS A 84 -15.71 -4.25 -14.60
C HIS A 84 -16.64 -3.29 -15.36
N ARG A 85 -16.46 -3.15 -16.68
CA ARG A 85 -17.35 -2.32 -17.51
C ARG A 85 -18.80 -2.80 -17.48
N ALA A 86 -19.03 -4.11 -17.52
CA ALA A 86 -20.39 -4.68 -17.49
C ALA A 86 -21.11 -4.41 -16.17
N ILE A 87 -20.38 -4.31 -15.06
CA ILE A 87 -20.95 -3.97 -13.74
C ILE A 87 -20.92 -2.46 -13.43
N GLY A 88 -20.55 -1.62 -14.42
CA GLY A 88 -20.62 -0.17 -14.33
C GLY A 88 -19.38 0.53 -13.79
N PHE A 89 -18.26 -0.17 -13.64
CA PHE A 89 -16.97 0.42 -13.26
C PHE A 89 -16.08 0.66 -14.48
N ASP A 90 -15.34 1.76 -14.48
CA ASP A 90 -14.27 1.99 -15.44
C ASP A 90 -12.96 1.33 -14.95
N PRO A 91 -12.44 0.30 -15.65
CA PRO A 91 -11.21 -0.38 -15.26
C PRO A 91 -9.96 0.51 -15.30
N ASP A 92 -10.01 1.68 -15.94
CA ASP A 92 -8.91 2.63 -15.99
C ASP A 92 -8.96 3.65 -14.82
N THR A 93 -9.91 3.48 -13.89
CA THR A 93 -10.10 4.34 -12.71
C THR A 93 -9.92 3.57 -11.40
N GLN A 94 -9.89 4.32 -10.29
CA GLN A 94 -9.77 3.78 -8.94
C GLN A 94 -11.14 3.48 -8.29
N ASP A 95 -12.24 3.67 -9.04
CA ASP A 95 -13.61 3.62 -8.51
C ASP A 95 -13.96 2.28 -7.87
N LEU A 96 -13.56 1.17 -8.50
CA LEU A 96 -13.80 -0.16 -7.94
C LEU A 96 -13.04 -0.38 -6.64
N ALA A 97 -11.78 0.08 -6.56
CA ALA A 97 -10.97 -0.05 -5.35
C ALA A 97 -11.60 0.76 -4.20
N LEU A 98 -12.05 1.98 -4.48
CA LEU A 98 -12.77 2.82 -3.52
C LEU A 98 -14.09 2.20 -3.08
N HIS A 99 -14.86 1.64 -4.02
CA HIS A 99 -16.12 0.95 -3.73
C HIS A 99 -15.92 -0.24 -2.79
N LEU A 100 -14.80 -0.96 -2.93
CA LEU A 100 -14.42 -2.08 -2.06
C LEU A 100 -13.76 -1.63 -0.74
N GLY A 101 -13.58 -0.32 -0.52
CA GLY A 101 -12.98 0.23 0.69
C GLY A 101 -11.46 0.03 0.77
N HIS A 102 -10.78 -0.18 -0.35
CA HIS A 102 -9.33 -0.30 -0.38
C HIS A 102 -8.66 1.08 -0.28
N PRO A 103 -7.54 1.18 0.46
CA PRO A 103 -6.73 2.41 0.47
C PRO A 103 -6.09 2.63 -0.90
N LEU A 104 -6.07 3.89 -1.34
CA LEU A 104 -5.36 4.31 -2.55
C LEU A 104 -3.94 4.73 -2.19
N PHE A 105 -2.98 4.29 -2.98
CA PHE A 105 -1.58 4.69 -2.87
C PHE A 105 -1.17 5.44 -4.13
N GLU A 106 -0.52 6.58 -3.95
CA GLU A 106 0.07 7.35 -5.04
C GLU A 106 1.54 6.93 -5.22
N LEU A 107 1.98 6.84 -6.47
CA LEU A 107 3.39 6.64 -6.77
C LEU A 107 4.10 7.98 -6.57
N SER A 108 4.89 8.09 -5.51
CA SER A 108 5.86 9.17 -5.38
C SER A 108 6.92 8.98 -6.47
N ALA A 109 7.01 9.91 -7.42
CA ALA A 109 8.13 9.94 -8.35
C ALA A 109 9.45 9.95 -7.56
N GLU A 110 10.43 9.14 -7.99
CA GLU A 110 11.77 9.20 -7.42
C GLU A 110 12.27 10.64 -7.48
N ALA A 111 12.73 11.17 -6.34
CA ALA A 111 13.59 12.34 -6.35
C ALA A 111 14.92 11.89 -6.97
N ASP A 112 15.25 12.46 -8.13
CA ASP A 112 16.53 12.29 -8.84
C ASP A 112 17.75 12.54 -7.91
#